data_AF-C3Y1K3-F1
#
_entry.id   AF-C3Y1K3-F1
#
_cell.length_a   1.000
_cell.length_b   1.000
_cell.length_c   1.000
_cell.angle_alpha   90.00
_cell.angle_beta   90.00
_cell.angle_gamma   90.00
#
_symmetry.space_group_name_H-M   'P 1'
#
loop_
_entity.id
_entity.type
_entity.pdbx_description
1 polymer ?
#
loop_
_entity_poly.entity_id
_entity_poly.type
_entity_poly.pdbx_seq_one_letter_code
_entity_poly.pdbx_strand_id
1 'polypeptide(L)' 'DECETGTDNCSPDASCTNIPGSFTCVCNPGYTGDGVTCTDVDECASNNGGCEGTCTNSVGNFSCSCGASYV' A
#
# COMPACT_ATOMS: atom_id res chain seq x y z
N ASP A 1 -19.28 4.85 -15.59
CA ASP A 1 -18.70 5.11 -14.26
C ASP A 1 -18.51 3.81 -13.54
N GLU A 2 -17.48 3.10 -13.99
CA GLU A 2 -17.12 1.74 -13.69
C GLU A 2 -16.85 1.56 -12.19
N CYS A 3 -16.29 2.60 -11.55
CA CYS A 3 -16.06 2.63 -10.09
C CYS A 3 -17.36 2.75 -9.27
N GLU A 4 -18.43 3.34 -9.82
CA GLU A 4 -19.71 3.45 -9.11
C GLU A 4 -20.57 2.20 -9.31
N THR A 5 -20.43 1.55 -10.47
CA THR A 5 -21.14 0.32 -10.81
C THR A 5 -20.41 -0.94 -10.37
N GLY A 6 -19.17 -0.83 -9.86
CA GLY A 6 -18.33 -1.96 -9.45
C GLY A 6 -17.99 -2.90 -10.60
N THR A 7 -17.91 -2.35 -11.82
CA THR A 7 -17.53 -3.10 -13.03
C THR A 7 -16.06 -2.90 -13.40
N ASP A 8 -15.32 -2.13 -12.61
CA ASP A 8 -13.87 -2.04 -12.70
C ASP A 8 -13.21 -3.37 -12.30
N ASN A 9 -11.93 -3.50 -12.63
CA ASN A 9 -11.11 -4.63 -12.25
C ASN A 9 -9.96 -4.21 -11.33
N CYS A 10 -10.16 -3.14 -10.54
CA CYS A 10 -9.13 -2.68 -9.62
C CYS A 10 -8.90 -3.70 -8.49
N SER A 11 -7.69 -3.73 -7.95
CA SER A 11 -7.38 -4.48 -6.74
C SER A 11 -8.25 -3.96 -5.57
N PRO A 12 -8.64 -4.80 -4.59
CA PRO A 12 -9.22 -4.32 -3.34
C PRO A 12 -8.31 -3.34 -2.58
N ASP A 13 -7.00 -3.43 -2.79
CA ASP A 13 -6.00 -2.50 -2.23
C ASP A 13 -5.66 -1.35 -3.20
N ALA A 14 -6.56 -1.02 -4.13
CA ALA A 14 -6.43 0.11 -5.05
C ALA A 14 -7.65 1.04 -4.99
N SER A 15 -7.42 2.28 -5.39
CA SER A 15 -8.44 3.29 -5.61
C SER A 15 -8.82 3.34 -7.08
N CYS A 16 -10.12 3.24 -7.37
CA CYS A 16 -10.69 3.42 -8.70
C CYS A 16 -11.06 4.89 -8.92
N THR A 17 -10.69 5.48 -10.05
CA THR A 17 -11.09 6.83 -10.45
C THR A 17 -11.61 6.82 -11.88
N ASN A 18 -12.84 7.30 -12.09
CA ASN A 18 -13.40 7.46 -13.43
C ASN A 18 -12.69 8.60 -14.17
N ILE A 19 -12.33 8.38 -15.44
CA ILE A 19 -11.74 9.37 -16.33
C ILE A 19 -12.62 9.49 -17.59
N PRO A 20 -12.56 10.59 -18.36
CA PRO A 20 -13.37 10.70 -19.57
C PRO A 20 -13.13 9.53 -20.54
N GLY A 21 -14.14 8.69 -20.70
CA GLY A 21 -14.11 7.52 -21.59
C GLY A 21 -13.51 6.23 -21.01
N SER A 22 -13.08 6.20 -19.74
CA SER A 22 -12.56 4.98 -19.08
C SER A 22 -12.45 5.14 -17.54
N PHE A 23 -11.66 4.31 -16.88
CA PHE A 23 -11.30 4.42 -15.47
C PHE A 23 -9.80 4.11 -15.28
N THR A 24 -9.26 4.49 -14.13
CA THR A 24 -7.90 4.17 -13.71
C THR A 24 -7.89 3.56 -12.32
N CYS A 25 -7.03 2.57 -12.11
CA CYS A 25 -6.77 1.95 -10.82
C CYS A 25 -5.39 2.39 -10.33
N VAL A 26 -5.29 2.81 -9.07
CA VAL A 26 -4.02 3.18 -8.45
C VAL A 26 -3.91 2.49 -7.10
N CYS A 27 -2.83 1.73 -6.86
CA CYS A 27 -2.62 1.08 -5.57
C CYS A 27 -2.64 2.09 -4.43
N ASN A 28 -3.24 1.70 -3.31
CA ASN A 28 -3.32 2.52 -2.11
C ASN A 28 -1.92 2.73 -1.52
N PRO A 29 -1.71 3.78 -0.70
CA PRO A 29 -0.46 3.97 0.02
C PRO A 29 -0.08 2.70 0.82
N GLY A 30 1.21 2.34 0.79
CA GLY A 30 1.70 1.08 1.36
C GLY A 30 1.63 -0.11 0.39
N TYR A 31 1.14 0.08 -0.84
CA TYR A 31 1.09 -0.96 -1.86
C TYR A 31 1.74 -0.50 -3.17
N THR A 32 2.24 -1.47 -3.94
CA THR A 32 2.86 -1.28 -5.26
C THR A 32 2.33 -2.28 -6.26
N GLY A 33 2.30 -1.89 -7.54
CA GLY A 33 1.77 -2.71 -8.62
C GLY A 33 1.16 -1.87 -9.74
N ASP A 34 0.28 -2.48 -10.52
CA ASP A 34 -0.37 -1.88 -11.70
C ASP A 34 -1.80 -1.35 -11.40
N GLY A 35 -2.23 -1.40 -10.14
CA GLY A 35 -3.57 -1.00 -9.70
C GLY A 35 -4.64 -2.09 -9.82
N VAL A 36 -4.43 -3.09 -10.68
CA VAL A 36 -5.27 -4.30 -10.79
C VAL A 36 -4.76 -5.39 -9.85
N THR A 37 -3.44 -5.49 -9.75
CA THR A 37 -2.71 -6.29 -8.78
C THR A 37 -1.89 -5.34 -7.92
N CYS A 38 -2.21 -5.28 -6.63
CA CYS A 38 -1.44 -4.52 -5.66
C CYS A 38 -0.82 -5.47 -4.65
N THR A 39 0.45 -5.25 -4.36
CA THR A 39 1.23 -6.01 -3.39
C THR A 39 1.73 -5.07 -2.32
N ASP A 40 1.73 -5.55 -1.08
CA ASP A 40 2.25 -4.82 0.06
C ASP A 40 3.71 -4.39 -0.18
N VAL A 41 4.01 -3.13 0.13
CA VAL A 41 5.37 -2.59 0.08
C VAL A 41 6.03 -2.91 1.41
N ASP A 42 7.11 -3.68 1.37
CA ASP A 42 7.93 -3.85 2.57
C ASP A 42 8.75 -2.58 2.82
N GLU A 43 8.22 -1.66 3.63
CA GLU A 43 8.94 -0.43 3.96
C GLU A 43 10.23 -0.71 4.76
N CYS A 44 10.28 -1.82 5.49
CA CYS A 44 11.47 -2.22 6.25
C CYS A 44 12.63 -2.65 5.35
N ALA A 45 12.34 -3.15 4.14
CA ALA A 45 13.36 -3.57 3.19
C ALA A 45 14.27 -2.42 2.71
N SER A 46 13.81 -1.17 2.81
CA SER A 46 14.57 0.02 2.42
C SER A 46 14.93 0.86 3.65
N ASN A 47 16.23 0.95 3.97
CA ASN A 47 16.73 1.74 5.10
C ASN A 47 15.98 1.49 6.42
N ASN A 48 15.56 0.25 6.68
CA ASN A 48 14.79 -0.14 7.86
C ASN A 48 13.49 0.66 8.06
N GLY A 49 12.84 1.10 6.98
CA GLY A 49 11.65 1.98 7.04
C GLY A 49 11.94 3.36 7.65
N GLY A 50 13.21 3.74 7.77
CA GLY A 50 13.62 4.92 8.55
C GLY A 50 13.53 4.74 10.07
N CYS A 51 13.29 3.53 10.56
CA CYS A 51 13.25 3.23 11.99
C CYS A 51 14.66 3.22 12.59
N GLU A 52 14.82 3.83 13.77
CA GLU A 52 16.05 3.69 14.57
C GLU A 52 16.11 2.33 15.29
N GLY A 53 14.95 1.76 15.64
CA GLY A 53 14.81 0.47 16.32
C GLY A 53 14.41 -0.67 15.38
N THR A 54 13.62 -1.62 15.89
CA THR A 54 13.11 -2.74 15.10
C THR A 54 11.97 -2.27 14.21
N CYS A 55 12.12 -2.43 12.90
CA CYS A 55 11.04 -2.26 11.93
C CYS A 55 10.26 -3.56 11.78
N THR A 56 8.93 -3.47 11.81
CA THR A 56 8.02 -4.58 11.53
C THR A 56 7.08 -4.18 10.40
N ASN A 57 7.27 -4.82 9.24
CA ASN A 57 6.37 -4.66 8.10
C ASN A 57 5.04 -5.38 8.37
N SER A 58 3.94 -4.81 7.93
CA SER A 58 2.59 -5.35 8.05
C SER A 58 1.80 -4.99 6.79
N VAL A 59 0.75 -5.75 6.49
CA VAL A 59 -0.03 -5.49 5.27
C VAL A 59 -0.63 -4.09 5.32
N GLY A 60 -0.24 -3.24 4.36
CA GLY A 60 -0.65 -1.85 4.19
C GLY A 60 0.06 -0.83 5.08
N ASN A 61 0.98 -1.24 5.98
CA ASN A 61 1.80 -0.32 6.77
C ASN A 61 3.01 -0.99 7.44
N PHE A 62 3.94 -0.18 7.95
CA PHE A 62 4.97 -0.63 8.87
C PHE A 62 4.88 0.07 10.23
N SER A 63 5.53 -0.53 11.23
CA SER A 63 5.72 0.08 12.54
C SER A 63 7.16 -0.01 13.02
N CYS A 64 7.61 1.05 13.67
CA CYS A 64 8.89 1.11 14.37
C CYS A 64 8.67 0.83 15.85
N SER A 65 9.46 -0.07 16.42
CA SER A 65 9.51 -0.30 17.86
C SER A 65 10.91 -0.07 18.39
N CYS A 66 11.03 0.74 19.44
CA CYS A 66 12.28 0.83 20.18
C CYS A 66 12.50 -0.49 20.91
N GLY A 67 13.67 -1.11 20.74
CA GLY A 67 14.02 -2.30 21.51
C GLY A 67 13.92 -1.98 23.00
N ALA A 68 13.23 -2.83 23.76
CA ALA A 68 13.22 -2.76 25.22
C ALA A 68 14.62 -3.12 25.73
N SER A 69 15.52 -2.15 25.69
CA SER A 69 16.89 -2.21 26.20
C SER A 69 17.38 -0.80 26.50
N TYR A 70 16.68 -0.12 27.40
CA TYR A 70 17.33 0.84 28.28
C TYR A 70 17.16 0.28 29.69
N VAL A 71 18.28 -0.12 30.30
CA VAL A 71 18.37 -0.47 31.73
C VAL A 71 18.12 0.76 32.59
#